data_AF-H7FXI7-F1
#
_entry.id   AF-H7FXI7-F1
#
_cell.length_a   1.000
_cell.length_b   1.000
_cell.length_c   1.000
_cell.angle_alpha   90.00
_cell.angle_beta   90.00
_cell.angle_gamma   90.00
#
_symmetry.space_group_name_H-M   'P 1'
#
loop_
_entity.id
_entity.type
_entity.pdbx_description
1 polymer ?
#
loop_
_entity_poly.entity_id
_entity_poly.type
_entity_poly.pdbx_seq_one_letter_code
_entity_poly.pdbx_strand_id
1 'polypeptide(L)' 'MKTLYDVQQLLKNFGIFVYVGKRMWDIELMALELDHLYKAGVIDKQTFLSAKLVLNREHGVEEKRAKSPVKFTIKENEE' A
#
# COMPACT_ATOMS: atom_id res chain seq x y z
N MET A 1 -7.41 11.72 -3.70
CA MET A 1 -6.92 10.39 -3.30
C MET A 1 -6.85 10.32 -1.79
N LYS A 2 -7.49 9.33 -1.16
CA LYS A 2 -7.67 9.25 0.30
C LYS A 2 -7.25 7.91 0.90
N THR A 3 -7.35 6.83 0.14
CA THR A 3 -7.13 5.46 0.64
C THR A 3 -6.15 4.68 -0.24
N LEU A 4 -5.58 3.59 0.29
CA LEU A 4 -4.74 2.67 -0.50
C LEU A 4 -5.48 2.15 -1.73
N TYR A 5 -6.80 1.92 -1.59
CA TYR A 5 -7.63 1.49 -2.70
C TYR A 5 -7.66 2.50 -3.84
N ASP A 6 -7.70 3.80 -3.54
CA ASP A 6 -7.65 4.84 -4.58
C ASP A 6 -6.32 4.81 -5.35
N VAL A 7 -5.21 4.53 -4.66
CA VAL A 7 -3.89 4.35 -5.30
C VAL A 7 -3.91 3.11 -6.20
N GLN A 8 -4.50 2.01 -5.73
CA GLN A 8 -4.66 0.80 -6.54
C GLN A 8 -5.50 1.08 -7.80
N GLN A 9 -6.58 1.85 -7.69
CA GLN A 9 -7.39 2.22 -8.86
C GLN A 9 -6.62 3.11 -9.83
N LEU A 10 -5.80 4.04 -9.34
CA LEU A 10 -4.89 4.81 -10.21
C LEU A 10 -3.97 3.88 -10.99
N LEU A 11 -3.29 2.95 -10.33
CA LEU A 11 -2.35 2.02 -10.97
C LEU A 11 -3.05 1.09 -11.98
N LYS A 12 -4.27 0.64 -11.68
CA LYS A 12 -5.09 -0.17 -12.60
C LYS A 12 -5.39 0.52 -13.92
N ASN A 13 -5.54 1.84 -13.93
CA ASN A 13 -5.74 2.59 -15.18
C ASN A 13 -4.55 2.47 -16.15
N PHE A 14 -3.37 2.08 -15.63
CA PHE A 14 -2.14 1.81 -16.40
C PHE A 14 -1.86 0.31 -16.55
N GLY A 15 -2.81 -0.56 -16.20
CA GLY A 15 -2.64 -2.02 -16.27
C GLY A 15 -1.72 -2.60 -15.19
N ILE A 16 -1.42 -1.83 -14.14
CA ILE A 16 -0.51 -2.24 -13.06
C ILE A 16 -1.33 -2.88 -11.93
N PHE A 17 -1.05 -4.16 -11.66
CA PHE A 17 -1.65 -4.94 -10.57
C PHE A 17 -0.54 -5.46 -9.67
N VAL A 18 -0.53 -5.00 -8.42
CA VAL A 18 0.47 -5.42 -7.42
C VAL A 18 -0.19 -6.38 -6.44
N TYR A 19 0.35 -7.61 -6.36
CA TYR A 19 -0.02 -8.59 -5.37
C TYR A 19 1.11 -9.61 -5.16
N VAL A 20 1.88 -9.45 -4.09
CA VAL A 20 2.99 -10.34 -3.69
C VAL A 20 2.69 -11.11 -2.40
N GLY A 21 1.45 -11.05 -1.91
CA GLY A 21 0.98 -11.82 -0.76
C GLY A 21 1.31 -11.21 0.61
N LYS A 22 2.12 -10.16 0.67
CA LYS A 22 2.38 -9.40 1.90
C LYS A 22 2.10 -7.92 1.69
N ARG A 23 1.17 -7.38 2.48
CA ARG A 23 0.69 -6.00 2.36
C ARG A 23 1.81 -4.95 2.38
N MET A 24 2.80 -5.10 3.26
CA MET A 24 3.95 -4.20 3.30
C MET A 24 4.68 -4.13 1.95
N TRP A 25 4.91 -5.28 1.34
CA TRP A 25 5.62 -5.39 0.08
C TRP A 25 4.76 -4.88 -1.08
N ASP A 26 3.45 -5.10 -1.04
CA ASP A 26 2.53 -4.51 -2.00
C ASP A 26 2.60 -2.97 -1.97
N ILE A 27 2.68 -2.37 -0.78
CA ILE A 27 2.81 -0.91 -0.62
C ILE A 27 4.12 -0.39 -1.21
N GLU A 28 5.23 -1.08 -0.97
CA GLU A 28 6.55 -0.73 -1.52
C GLU A 28 6.58 -0.83 -3.05
N LEU A 29 6.06 -1.93 -3.62
CA LEU A 29 5.96 -2.09 -5.08
C LEU A 29 5.03 -1.04 -5.69
N MET A 30 3.89 -0.75 -5.07
CA MET A 30 3.01 0.33 -5.54
C MET A 30 3.71 1.69 -5.54
N ALA A 31 4.57 1.97 -4.55
CA ALA A 31 5.37 3.19 -4.52
C ALA A 31 6.39 3.25 -5.66
N LEU A 32 7.07 2.13 -5.94
CA LEU A 32 8.02 2.03 -7.04
C LEU A 32 7.34 2.30 -8.39
N GLU A 33 6.20 1.66 -8.63
CA GLU A 33 5.46 1.85 -9.89
C GLU A 33 4.90 3.26 -10.03
N LEU A 34 4.44 3.86 -8.94
CA LEU A 34 4.01 5.26 -8.92
C LEU A 34 5.16 6.21 -9.31
N ASP A 35 6.39 5.96 -8.83
CA ASP A 35 7.57 6.73 -9.22
C ASP A 35 7.88 6.58 -10.72
N HIS A 36 7.71 5.38 -11.28
CA HIS A 36 7.87 5.15 -12.73
C HIS A 36 6.84 5.94 -13.55
N LEU A 37 5.57 5.91 -13.16
CA LEU A 37 4.51 6.67 -13.84
C LEU A 37 4.80 8.18 -13.82
N TYR A 38 5.27 8.72 -12.69
CA TYR A 38 5.61 10.14 -12.59
C TYR A 38 6.83 10.49 -13.45
N LYS A 39 7.90 9.67 -13.42
CA LYS A 39 9.09 9.87 -14.26
C LYS A 39 8.78 9.78 -15.75
N ALA A 40 7.85 8.91 -16.14
CA ALA A 40 7.37 8.80 -17.52
C ALA A 40 6.46 9.97 -17.95
N GLY A 41 6.08 10.85 -17.03
CA GLY A 41 5.23 12.01 -17.32
C GLY A 41 3.76 11.67 -17.60
N VAL A 42 3.31 10.46 -17.24
CA VAL A 42 1.94 9.99 -17.52
C VAL A 42 0.95 10.29 -16.38
N ILE A 43 1.44 10.83 -15.26
CA ILE A 43 0.63 11.39 -14.19
C ILE A 43 1.17 12.77 -13.79
N ASP A 44 0.29 13.67 -13.38
CA ASP A 44 0.69 15.00 -12.93
C ASP A 44 1.25 14.99 -11.50
N LYS A 45 1.93 16.08 -11.13
CA LYS A 45 2.58 16.22 -9.82
C LYS A 45 1.58 16.18 -8.65
N GLN A 46 0.38 16.72 -8.80
CA GLN A 46 -0.63 16.71 -7.73
C GLN A 46 -1.14 15.29 -7.49
N THR A 47 -1.39 14.52 -8.55
CA THR A 47 -1.75 13.10 -8.46
C THR A 47 -0.63 12.29 -7.80
N PHE A 48 0.62 12.48 -8.24
CA PHE A 48 1.79 11.83 -7.66
C PHE A 48 1.92 12.09 -6.16
N LEU A 49 1.94 13.36 -5.74
CA LEU A 49 2.10 13.73 -4.33
C LEU A 49 0.95 13.19 -3.46
N SER A 50 -0.28 13.25 -3.96
CA SER A 50 -1.45 12.72 -3.25
C SER A 50 -1.36 11.21 -3.04
N ALA A 51 -0.92 10.47 -4.05
CA ALA A 51 -0.70 9.02 -3.97
C ALA A 51 0.44 8.66 -3.02
N LYS A 52 1.55 9.40 -3.08
CA LYS A 52 2.69 9.15 -2.19
C LYS A 52 2.35 9.38 -0.73
N LEU A 53 1.55 10.40 -0.42
CA LEU A 53 1.09 10.67 0.95
C LEU A 53 0.29 9.49 1.51
N VAL A 54 -0.62 8.93 0.71
CA VAL A 54 -1.41 7.76 1.09
C VAL A 54 -0.51 6.55 1.33
N LEU A 55 0.39 6.24 0.40
CA LEU A 55 1.31 5.10 0.54
C LEU A 55 2.20 5.23 1.78
N ASN A 56 2.76 6.42 2.04
CA ASN A 56 3.59 6.65 3.23
C ASN A 56 2.81 6.47 4.54
N ARG A 57 1.54 6.92 4.59
CA ARG A 57 0.67 6.71 5.74
C ARG A 57 0.41 5.22 5.96
N GLU A 58 0.03 4.50 4.90
CA GLU A 58 -0.30 3.07 4.97
C GLU A 58 0.92 2.22 5.33
N HIS A 59 2.09 2.56 4.80
CA HIS A 59 3.36 1.96 5.20
C HIS A 59 3.58 2.09 6.71
N GLY A 60 3.46 3.31 7.27
CA GLY A 60 3.63 3.52 8.71
C GLY A 60 2.59 2.80 9.57
N VAL A 61 1.36 2.63 9.09
CA VAL A 61 0.33 1.81 9.75
C VAL A 61 0.72 0.34 9.76
N GLU A 62 1.16 -0.18 8.61
CA GLU A 62 1.54 -1.58 8.46
C GLU A 62 2.82 -1.92 9.23
N GLU A 63 3.76 -0.99 9.31
CA GLU A 63 4.99 -1.15 10.09
C GLU A 63 4.67 -1.28 11.59
N LYS A 64 3.73 -0.48 12.11
CA LYS A 64 3.26 -0.58 13.49
C LYS A 64 2.56 -1.91 13.76
N ARG A 65 1.76 -2.41 12.79
CA ARG A 65 1.11 -3.72 12.89
C ARG A 65 2.13 -4.87 12.92
N ALA A 66 3.15 -4.80 12.07
CA ALA A 66 4.21 -5.80 12.05
C ALA A 66 4.99 -5.88 13.39
N LYS A 67 5.15 -4.74 14.08
CA LYS A 67 5.80 -4.66 15.40
C LYS A 67 4.89 -5.12 16.56
N SER A 68 3.58 -5.11 16.38
CA SER A 68 2.59 -5.56 17.36
C SER A 68 1.80 -6.75 16.82
N PRO A 69 2.41 -7.95 16.68
CA PRO A 69 1.67 -9.13 16.27
C PRO A 69 0.60 -9.42 17.33
N VAL A 70 -0.67 -9.26 16.96
CA VAL A 70 -1.80 -9.67 17.80
C VAL A 70 -1.64 -11.17 18.03
N LYS A 71 -1.24 -11.57 19.24
CA LYS A 71 -1.31 -12.97 19.67
C LYS A 71 -2.78 -13.35 19.70
N PHE A 72 -3.23 -14.11 18.71
CA PHE A 72 -4.46 -14.88 18.84
C PHE A 72 -4.20 -15.96 19.88
N THR A 73 -4.49 -15.67 21.16
CA THR A 73 -4.62 -16.71 22.18
C THR A 73 -5.95 -17.40 21.92
N ILE A 74 -5.92 -18.53 21.23
CA ILE A 74 -7.05 -19.47 21.27
C ILE A 74 -7.08 -19.96 22.72
N LYS A 75 -8.12 -19.59 23.47
CA LYS A 75 -8.39 -20.26 24.74
C LYS A 75 -8.81 -21.68 24.36
N GLU A 76 -7.90 -22.64 24.51
CA GLU A 76 -8.30 -24.03 24.59
C GLU A 76 -9.22 -24.12 25.82
N ASN A 77 -10.49 -24.37 25.57
CA ASN A 77 -11.42 -24.73 26.62
C ASN A 77 -11.00 -26.13 27.09
N GLU A 78 -10.29 -26.21 28.21
CA GLU A 78 -10.11 -27.45 28.94
C GLU A 78 -11.50 -27.86 29.49
N GLU A 79 -12.02 -28.98 28.97
CA GLU A 79 -13.15 -29.73 29.53
C GLU A 79 -12.73 -30.48 30.80
#